data_AF-A0A183J5M4-F1
#
_entry.id   AF-A0A183J5M4-F1
#
_cell.length_a   1.000
_cell.length_b   1.000
_cell.length_c   1.000
_cell.angle_alpha   90.00
_cell.angle_beta   90.00
_cell.angle_gamma   90.00
#
_symmetry.space_group_name_H-M   'P 1'
#
loop_
_entity.id
_entity.type
_entity.pdbx_description
1 polymer ?
#
loop_
_entity_poly.entity_id
_entity_poly.type
_entity_poly.pdbx_seq_one_letter_code
_entity_poly.pdbx_strand_id
1 'polypeptide(L)'
;MAMDDIVRRTSGIEPKVTSAKMNHGVVPKTHPTSRSRKRGNQVDRKATPSTDPGKGADKEKDKEGVVAKSRGWEPWSRQSIKEFYNALKQFGKDFDAIQKHIVQKSKTDRKNYDQVRNFYYNTWGKISPRIDLSDIDAPKEAKELFILINYGEWQQRTNYLKIHGKLVTNFTELVRKG
;
A
#
# COMPACT_ATOMS: atom_id res chain seq x y z
N MET A 1 24.14 60.08 -38.92
CA MET A 1 24.90 61.04 -38.08
C MET A 1 23.94 62.15 -37.66
N ALA A 2 23.97 62.54 -36.38
CA ALA A 2 23.10 63.48 -35.64
C ALA A 2 21.67 62.94 -35.39
N MET A 3 21.19 62.56 -34.18
CA MET A 3 21.28 63.07 -32.79
C MET A 3 20.55 64.39 -32.52
N ASP A 4 19.79 64.35 -31.40
CA ASP A 4 19.18 65.44 -30.60
C ASP A 4 17.76 65.89 -31.04
N ASP A 5 16.75 66.10 -30.18
CA ASP A 5 16.64 66.08 -28.72
C ASP A 5 15.13 66.14 -28.29
N ILE A 6 14.88 66.19 -26.97
CA ILE A 6 13.61 66.44 -26.22
C ILE A 6 13.12 65.26 -25.35
N VAL A 7 14.00 64.80 -24.46
CA VAL A 7 14.07 65.15 -23.02
C VAL A 7 12.79 65.65 -22.26
N ARG A 8 12.48 64.89 -21.19
CA ARG A 8 11.95 65.25 -19.82
C ARG A 8 10.43 65.41 -19.56
N ARG A 9 9.91 64.54 -18.68
CA ARG A 9 9.58 64.81 -17.24
C ARG A 9 8.97 63.54 -16.58
N THR A 10 9.66 62.87 -15.65
CA THR A 10 9.51 62.93 -14.15
C THR A 10 8.06 62.70 -13.70
N SER A 11 7.66 61.79 -12.79
CA SER A 11 8.20 61.30 -11.51
C SER A 11 7.24 60.18 -11.04
N GLY A 12 7.63 59.02 -10.50
CA GLY A 12 8.27 58.87 -9.20
C GLY A 12 7.28 59.09 -8.04
N ILE A 13 6.50 58.07 -7.63
CA ILE A 13 5.94 57.96 -6.27
C ILE A 13 5.93 56.48 -5.83
N GLU A 14 6.64 56.25 -4.74
CA GLU A 14 6.84 55.00 -4.00
C GLU A 14 5.64 54.60 -3.10
N PRO A 15 5.65 53.40 -2.48
CA PRO A 15 4.46 52.72 -1.96
C PRO A 15 3.96 53.27 -0.62
N LYS A 16 2.63 53.36 -0.47
CA LYS A 16 1.99 53.58 0.84
C LYS A 16 1.76 52.26 1.56
N VAL A 17 2.59 52.01 2.56
CA VAL A 17 2.26 51.19 3.73
C VAL A 17 1.22 51.95 4.54
N THR A 18 0.05 51.34 4.75
CA THR A 18 -0.86 51.72 5.84
C THR A 18 -1.25 50.47 6.61
N SER A 19 -0.78 50.44 7.85
CA SER A 19 -1.07 49.45 8.87
C SER A 19 -2.52 49.61 9.36
N ALA A 20 -3.27 48.52 9.38
CA ALA A 20 -4.53 48.42 10.12
C ALA A 20 -4.51 47.13 10.94
N LYS A 21 -4.36 47.31 12.27
CA LYS A 21 -4.47 46.28 13.30
C LYS A 21 -5.88 45.70 13.31
N MET A 22 -6.00 44.38 13.27
CA MET A 22 -7.24 43.67 13.63
C MET A 22 -6.89 42.40 14.41
N ASN A 23 -7.16 42.50 15.71
CA ASN A 23 -7.56 41.49 16.70
C ASN A 23 -7.07 40.03 16.57
N HIS A 24 -6.37 39.63 17.63
CA HIS A 24 -6.01 38.25 17.97
C HIS A 24 -7.28 37.43 18.25
N GLY A 25 -7.66 36.60 17.28
CA GLY A 25 -8.66 35.55 17.40
C GLY A 25 -8.00 34.18 17.22
N VAL A 26 -7.53 33.62 18.32
CA VAL A 26 -7.83 32.26 18.82
C VAL A 26 -7.96 31.14 17.76
N VAL A 27 -7.02 30.18 17.88
CA VAL A 27 -6.99 28.74 17.48
C VAL A 27 -6.48 28.33 16.07
N PRO A 28 -5.28 27.72 15.98
CA PRO A 28 -4.95 26.80 14.89
C PRO A 28 -5.71 25.47 15.06
N LYS A 29 -6.42 25.02 14.00
CA LYS A 29 -7.00 23.67 13.93
C LYS A 29 -5.89 22.63 13.94
N THR A 30 -5.51 22.19 15.13
CA THR A 30 -4.94 20.88 15.35
C THR A 30 -6.06 19.85 15.15
N HIS A 31 -5.84 18.82 14.35
CA HIS A 31 -6.56 17.57 14.51
C HIS A 31 -5.71 16.71 15.46
N PRO A 32 -6.06 16.63 16.75
CA PRO A 32 -5.50 15.61 17.62
C PRO A 32 -6.06 14.24 17.22
N THR A 33 -5.17 13.35 16.82
CA THR A 33 -5.43 11.92 16.70
C THR A 33 -5.62 11.34 18.10
N SER A 34 -6.86 11.39 18.62
CA SER A 34 -7.23 10.79 19.90
C SER A 34 -8.27 9.69 19.69
N ARG A 35 -7.84 8.54 19.16
CA ARG A 35 -8.61 7.29 19.35
C ARG A 35 -8.22 6.67 20.68
N SER A 36 -8.65 7.33 21.76
CA SER A 36 -8.63 6.75 23.11
C SER A 36 -9.52 5.51 23.11
N ARG A 37 -8.91 4.32 23.30
CA ARG A 37 -9.64 3.08 23.53
C ARG A 37 -10.29 3.18 24.90
N LYS A 38 -11.60 3.37 24.92
CA LYS A 38 -12.45 3.22 26.10
C LYS A 38 -12.36 1.76 26.57
N ARG A 39 -11.40 1.47 27.45
CA ARG A 39 -11.33 0.25 28.25
C ARG A 39 -12.08 0.54 29.54
N GLY A 40 -13.30 0.03 29.64
CA GLY A 40 -14.06 -0.02 30.87
C GLY A 40 -14.94 -1.26 30.80
N ASN A 41 -14.56 -2.32 31.50
CA ASN A 41 -15.22 -2.61 32.78
C ASN A 41 -14.43 -3.69 33.51
N GLN A 42 -13.97 -3.34 34.70
CA GLN A 42 -13.41 -4.21 35.71
C GLN A 42 -14.59 -4.80 36.49
N VAL A 43 -14.62 -6.12 36.66
CA VAL A 43 -15.32 -6.75 37.78
C VAL A 43 -14.41 -7.81 38.37
N ASP A 44 -13.80 -7.43 39.49
CA ASP A 44 -13.16 -8.31 40.46
C ASP A 44 -14.14 -9.33 41.01
N ARG A 45 -13.79 -10.62 41.01
CA ARG A 45 -14.24 -11.59 42.03
C ARG A 45 -13.16 -12.65 42.26
N LYS A 46 -12.54 -12.60 43.43
CA LYS A 46 -11.84 -13.73 44.08
C LYS A 46 -12.78 -14.30 45.14
N ALA A 47 -13.09 -15.60 45.08
CA ALA A 47 -13.30 -16.53 46.21
C ALA A 47 -13.80 -17.90 45.70
N THR A 48 -13.14 -18.98 46.13
CA THR A 48 -13.61 -20.39 46.15
C THR A 48 -14.37 -20.66 47.47
N PRO A 49 -14.89 -21.87 47.80
CA PRO A 49 -15.19 -23.11 47.05
C PRO A 49 -16.63 -23.67 47.30
N SER A 50 -16.94 -24.81 46.66
CA SER A 50 -17.71 -25.96 47.19
C SER A 50 -18.99 -26.42 46.44
N THR A 51 -19.02 -27.75 46.23
CA THR A 51 -20.16 -28.68 46.17
C THR A 51 -20.67 -29.12 44.77
N ASP A 52 -20.18 -30.30 44.34
CA ASP A 52 -20.81 -31.32 43.45
C ASP A 52 -22.17 -31.82 44.04
N PRO A 53 -22.99 -32.70 43.39
CA PRO A 53 -23.00 -33.25 42.03
C PRO A 53 -24.39 -33.27 41.33
N GLY A 54 -24.44 -33.44 40.00
CA GLY A 54 -25.72 -33.45 39.27
C GLY A 54 -25.74 -34.05 37.86
N LYS A 55 -25.40 -35.34 37.76
CA LYS A 55 -25.94 -36.40 36.86
C LYS A 55 -26.87 -36.00 35.68
N GLY A 56 -26.53 -36.46 34.47
CA GLY A 56 -27.48 -36.71 33.35
C GLY A 56 -26.94 -36.30 31.98
N ALA A 57 -26.38 -37.23 31.20
CA ALA A 57 -27.08 -38.10 30.23
C ALA A 57 -26.95 -37.58 28.78
N ASP A 58 -26.08 -38.28 28.07
CA ASP A 58 -25.90 -38.48 26.63
C ASP A 58 -26.98 -37.97 25.67
N LYS A 59 -26.57 -37.22 24.63
CA LYS A 59 -27.03 -37.40 23.24
C LYS A 59 -26.15 -36.62 22.26
N GLU A 60 -25.37 -37.38 21.49
CA GLU A 60 -24.77 -36.97 20.22
C GLU A 60 -25.83 -36.39 19.27
N LYS A 61 -25.51 -35.26 18.66
CA LYS A 61 -26.01 -34.90 17.34
C LYS A 61 -24.95 -34.08 16.63
N ASP A 62 -24.33 -34.74 15.65
CA ASP A 62 -23.48 -34.17 14.64
C ASP A 62 -24.13 -32.92 14.04
N LYS A 63 -23.50 -31.79 14.33
CA LYS A 63 -23.49 -30.64 13.43
C LYS A 63 -22.05 -30.24 13.29
N GLU A 64 -21.41 -30.83 12.29
CA GLU A 64 -20.16 -30.35 11.72
C GLU A 64 -20.41 -28.91 11.26
N GLY A 65 -20.26 -27.98 12.21
CA GLY A 65 -20.20 -26.57 11.95
C GLY A 65 -18.94 -26.39 11.13
N VAL A 66 -19.08 -26.38 9.80
CA VAL A 66 -18.15 -25.67 8.94
C VAL A 66 -18.25 -24.23 9.40
N VAL A 67 -17.47 -23.90 10.42
CA VAL A 67 -17.14 -22.54 10.78
C VAL A 67 -16.51 -22.02 9.51
N ALA A 68 -17.32 -21.32 8.72
CA ALA A 68 -16.85 -20.47 7.66
C ALA A 68 -15.81 -19.59 8.36
N LYS A 69 -14.53 -19.97 8.24
CA LYS A 69 -13.41 -19.17 8.68
C LYS A 69 -13.69 -17.84 8.02
N SER A 70 -14.14 -16.89 8.82
CA SER A 70 -14.34 -15.51 8.42
C SER A 70 -13.15 -15.21 7.54
N ARG A 71 -13.40 -14.95 6.25
CA ARG A 71 -12.38 -14.73 5.23
C ARG A 71 -11.70 -13.41 5.59
N GLY A 72 -10.94 -13.44 6.67
CA GLY A 72 -10.04 -12.41 7.09
C GLY A 72 -9.11 -12.15 5.93
N TRP A 73 -8.59 -10.93 5.92
CA TRP A 73 -7.64 -10.47 4.92
C TRP A 73 -6.49 -11.47 4.80
N GLU A 74 -6.57 -12.39 3.84
CA GLU A 74 -5.62 -13.49 3.74
C GLU A 74 -4.34 -12.94 3.14
N PRO A 75 -3.21 -13.01 3.88
CA PRO A 75 -1.96 -12.48 3.38
C PRO A 75 -1.57 -13.19 2.08
N TRP A 76 -0.83 -12.49 1.23
CA TRP A 76 -0.29 -13.09 0.01
C TRP A 76 0.78 -14.12 0.38
N SER A 77 0.50 -15.41 0.08
CA SER A 77 1.49 -16.46 0.27
C SER A 77 2.61 -16.34 -0.77
N ARG A 78 3.79 -16.88 -0.46
CA ARG A 78 4.93 -16.88 -1.39
C ARG A 78 4.59 -17.56 -2.72
N GLN A 79 3.79 -18.64 -2.65
CA GLN A 79 3.32 -19.34 -3.85
C GLN A 79 2.43 -18.43 -4.69
N SER A 80 1.42 -17.79 -4.11
CA SER A 80 0.52 -16.90 -4.86
C SER A 80 1.23 -15.68 -5.41
N ILE A 81 2.24 -15.15 -4.73
CA ILE A 81 3.10 -14.08 -5.26
C ILE A 81 3.88 -14.59 -6.47
N LYS A 82 4.46 -15.79 -6.41
CA LYS A 82 5.17 -16.41 -7.54
C LYS A 82 4.23 -16.60 -8.74
N GLU A 83 3.05 -17.17 -8.53
CA GLU A 83 2.08 -17.39 -9.60
C GLU A 83 1.53 -16.07 -10.17
N PHE A 84 1.38 -15.04 -9.34
CA PHE A 84 1.04 -13.70 -9.83
C PHE A 84 2.08 -13.19 -10.83
N TYR A 85 3.38 -13.26 -10.53
CA TYR A 85 4.40 -12.77 -11.46
C TYR A 85 4.56 -13.66 -12.69
N ASN A 86 4.32 -14.97 -12.58
CA ASN A 86 4.27 -15.85 -13.75
C ASN A 86 3.12 -15.47 -14.69
N ALA A 87 1.94 -15.25 -14.13
CA ALA A 87 0.77 -14.82 -14.89
C ALA A 87 0.95 -13.40 -15.46
N LEU A 88 1.57 -12.49 -14.71
CA LEU A 88 1.88 -11.13 -15.18
C LEU A 88 2.81 -11.15 -16.40
N LYS A 89 3.82 -12.04 -16.39
CA LYS A 89 4.71 -12.26 -17.54
C LYS A 89 3.96 -12.75 -18.78
N GLN A 90 2.93 -13.58 -18.58
CA GLN A 90 2.19 -14.21 -19.67
C GLN A 90 1.08 -13.33 -20.23
N PHE A 91 0.35 -12.61 -19.37
CA PHE A 91 -0.90 -11.93 -19.71
C PHE A 91 -0.83 -10.39 -19.59
N GLY A 92 0.27 -9.81 -19.13
CA GLY A 92 0.36 -8.36 -18.92
C GLY A 92 -0.65 -7.86 -17.89
N LYS A 93 -1.35 -6.75 -18.14
CA LYS A 93 -2.33 -6.17 -17.20
C LYS A 93 -3.74 -6.76 -17.30
N ASP A 94 -3.89 -7.95 -17.90
CA ASP A 94 -5.14 -8.70 -17.86
C ASP A 94 -5.33 -9.35 -16.47
N PHE A 95 -5.91 -8.58 -15.55
CA PHE A 95 -6.12 -9.01 -14.17
C PHE A 95 -7.12 -10.18 -14.04
N ASP A 96 -8.03 -10.35 -15.00
CA ASP A 96 -8.97 -11.47 -15.01
C ASP A 96 -8.23 -12.77 -15.38
N ALA A 97 -7.40 -12.74 -16.43
CA ALA A 97 -6.54 -13.87 -16.78
C ALA A 97 -5.56 -14.21 -15.65
N ILE A 98 -4.96 -13.21 -15.01
CA ILE A 98 -4.06 -13.42 -13.85
C ILE A 98 -4.80 -14.08 -12.69
N GLN A 99 -5.99 -13.59 -12.33
CA GLN A 99 -6.78 -14.16 -11.26
C GLN A 99 -7.09 -15.64 -11.55
N LYS A 100 -7.55 -15.96 -12.76
CA LYS A 100 -7.83 -17.34 -13.18
C LYS A 100 -6.59 -18.21 -13.04
N HIS A 101 -5.42 -17.73 -13.48
CA HIS A 101 -4.17 -18.48 -13.35
C HIS A 101 -3.82 -18.79 -11.89
N ILE A 102 -3.91 -17.81 -10.99
CA ILE A 102 -3.61 -18.00 -9.56
C ILE A 102 -4.59 -19.01 -8.95
N VAL A 103 -5.89 -18.88 -9.22
CA VAL A 103 -6.93 -19.81 -8.71
C VAL A 103 -6.74 -21.23 -9.25
N GLN A 104 -6.30 -21.39 -10.50
CA GLN A 104 -6.01 -22.70 -11.09
C GLN A 104 -4.78 -23.36 -10.43
N LYS A 105 -3.76 -22.59 -10.08
CA LYS A 105 -2.52 -23.10 -9.47
C LYS A 105 -2.61 -23.27 -7.96
N SER A 106 -3.51 -22.54 -7.30
CA SER A 106 -3.65 -22.52 -5.85
C SER A 106 -4.97 -23.14 -5.38
N LYS A 107 -4.89 -24.29 -4.70
CA LYS A 107 -6.08 -24.96 -4.15
C LYS A 107 -6.67 -24.23 -2.95
N THR A 108 -5.84 -23.52 -2.18
CA THR A 108 -6.22 -22.93 -0.88
C THR A 108 -6.21 -21.40 -0.88
N ASP A 109 -5.30 -20.77 -1.64
CA ASP A 109 -5.12 -19.33 -1.65
C ASP A 109 -5.75 -18.74 -2.93
N ARG A 110 -7.08 -18.60 -2.89
CA ARG A 110 -7.88 -18.05 -4.00
C ARG A 110 -7.94 -16.53 -3.86
N LYS A 111 -7.30 -15.82 -4.79
CA LYS A 111 -7.41 -14.36 -4.88
C LYS A 111 -8.55 -13.96 -5.82
N ASN A 112 -9.26 -12.88 -5.48
CA ASN A 112 -10.27 -12.28 -6.37
C ASN A 112 -9.64 -11.21 -7.28
N TYR A 113 -10.40 -10.76 -8.29
CA TYR A 113 -9.97 -9.73 -9.24
C TYR A 113 -9.43 -8.47 -8.54
N ASP A 114 -10.16 -7.92 -7.56
CA ASP A 114 -9.75 -6.70 -6.86
C ASP A 114 -8.48 -6.88 -6.05
N GLN A 115 -8.28 -8.04 -5.43
CA GLN A 115 -7.05 -8.36 -4.70
C GLN A 115 -5.85 -8.40 -5.65
N VAL A 116 -6.01 -9.01 -6.82
CA VAL A 116 -4.96 -9.06 -7.87
C VAL A 116 -4.63 -7.66 -8.37
N ARG A 117 -5.66 -6.88 -8.74
CA ARG A 117 -5.51 -5.49 -9.19
C ARG A 117 -4.84 -4.61 -8.12
N ASN A 118 -5.29 -4.72 -6.87
CA ASN A 118 -4.73 -3.96 -5.76
C ASN A 118 -3.29 -4.39 -5.46
N PHE A 119 -2.96 -5.69 -5.55
CA PHE A 119 -1.60 -6.16 -5.35
C PHE A 119 -0.64 -5.55 -6.39
N TYR A 120 -1.06 -5.51 -7.65
CA TYR A 120 -0.31 -4.87 -8.72
C TYR A 120 0.01 -3.40 -8.40
N TYR A 121 -1.01 -2.58 -8.19
CA TYR A 121 -0.81 -1.14 -7.97
C TYR A 121 -0.12 -0.81 -6.64
N ASN A 122 -0.41 -1.56 -5.57
CA ASN A 122 0.27 -1.38 -4.28
C ASN A 122 1.75 -1.72 -4.36
N THR A 123 2.11 -2.71 -5.18
CA THR A 123 3.50 -3.10 -5.40
C THR A 123 4.21 -2.07 -6.27
N TRP A 124 3.57 -1.64 -7.36
CA TRP A 124 4.06 -0.56 -8.21
C TRP A 124 4.32 0.74 -7.45
N GLY A 125 3.39 1.18 -6.60
CA GLY A 125 3.53 2.42 -5.81
C GLY A 125 4.70 2.38 -4.82
N LYS A 126 5.13 1.20 -4.37
CA LYS A 126 6.33 1.04 -3.54
C LYS A 126 7.60 1.12 -4.38
N ILE A 127 7.57 0.58 -5.58
CA ILE A 127 8.79 0.35 -6.35
C ILE A 127 9.11 1.54 -7.26
N SER A 128 8.10 2.08 -7.93
CA SER A 128 8.27 3.15 -8.92
C SER A 128 9.05 4.37 -8.42
N PRO A 129 8.94 4.86 -7.16
CA PRO A 129 9.72 6.01 -6.71
C PRO A 129 11.21 5.70 -6.50
N ARG A 130 11.61 4.43 -6.57
CA ARG A 130 12.96 3.96 -6.25
C ARG A 130 13.77 3.59 -7.49
N ILE A 131 13.15 3.63 -8.66
CA ILE A 131 13.79 3.32 -9.92
C ILE A 131 13.56 4.51 -10.85
N ASP A 132 14.65 4.97 -11.45
CA ASP A 132 14.59 5.91 -12.55
C ASP A 132 14.86 5.17 -13.86
N LEU A 133 13.86 5.20 -14.75
CA LEU A 133 13.90 4.70 -16.13
C LEU A 133 13.57 5.83 -17.13
N SER A 134 13.85 7.08 -16.78
CA SER A 134 13.60 8.23 -17.65
C SER A 134 14.43 8.19 -18.94
N ASP A 135 15.57 7.52 -18.87
CA ASP A 135 16.53 7.28 -19.95
C ASP A 135 16.08 6.21 -20.97
N ILE A 136 15.17 5.32 -20.59
CA ILE A 136 14.66 4.28 -21.49
C ILE A 136 13.55 4.85 -22.38
N ASP A 137 13.68 4.79 -23.70
CA ASP A 137 12.60 5.17 -24.61
C ASP A 137 11.62 4.00 -24.81
N ALA A 138 10.59 3.94 -23.96
CA ALA A 138 9.56 2.90 -23.99
C ALA A 138 8.21 3.42 -23.47
N PRO A 139 7.08 2.83 -23.88
CA PRO A 139 5.78 3.17 -23.32
C PRO A 139 5.77 2.98 -21.80
N LYS A 140 5.04 3.85 -21.09
CA LYS A 140 4.91 3.81 -19.63
C LYS A 140 4.51 2.43 -19.11
N GLU A 141 3.56 1.78 -19.79
CA GLU A 141 3.10 0.44 -19.43
C GLU A 141 4.18 -0.62 -19.61
N ALA A 142 4.98 -0.54 -20.68
CA ALA A 142 6.10 -1.46 -20.89
C ALA A 142 7.15 -1.32 -19.78
N LYS A 143 7.49 -0.08 -19.39
CA LYS A 143 8.38 0.20 -18.24
C LYS A 143 7.82 -0.37 -16.94
N GLU A 144 6.52 -0.17 -16.69
CA GLU A 144 5.82 -0.66 -15.50
C GLU A 144 5.88 -2.19 -15.40
N LEU A 145 5.54 -2.89 -16.49
CA LEU A 145 5.59 -4.34 -16.57
C LEU A 145 7.02 -4.86 -16.41
N PHE A 146 7.98 -4.26 -17.10
CA PHE A 146 9.39 -4.63 -17.01
C PHE A 146 9.91 -4.57 -15.57
N ILE A 147 9.65 -3.47 -14.87
CA ILE A 147 10.05 -3.31 -13.46
C ILE A 147 9.38 -4.36 -12.58
N LEU A 148 8.06 -4.55 -12.69
CA LEU A 148 7.32 -5.44 -11.81
C LEU A 148 7.73 -6.90 -12.01
N ILE A 149 7.96 -7.31 -13.25
CA ILE A 149 8.43 -8.66 -13.58
C ILE A 149 9.82 -8.90 -12.97
N ASN A 150 10.76 -7.98 -13.20
CA ASN A 150 12.11 -8.06 -12.62
C ASN A 150 12.08 -8.02 -11.10
N TYR A 151 11.17 -7.24 -10.51
CA TYR A 151 10.99 -7.23 -9.06
C TYR A 151 10.54 -8.59 -8.53
N GLY A 152 9.63 -9.26 -9.23
CA GLY A 152 9.20 -10.62 -8.88
C GLY A 152 10.33 -11.64 -8.91
N GLU A 153 11.28 -11.51 -9.84
CA GLU A 153 12.49 -12.34 -9.87
C GLU A 153 13.44 -12.02 -8.73
N TRP A 154 13.68 -10.73 -8.49
CA TRP A 154 14.49 -10.26 -7.39
C TRP A 154 13.95 -10.72 -6.03
N GLN A 155 12.63 -10.69 -5.83
CA GLN A 155 11.98 -11.22 -4.63
C GLN A 155 12.24 -12.72 -4.45
N GLN A 156 12.23 -13.50 -5.53
CA GLN A 156 12.55 -14.93 -5.44
C GLN A 156 14.02 -15.16 -5.04
N ARG A 157 14.96 -14.42 -5.63
CA ARG A 157 16.40 -14.52 -5.32
C ARG A 157 16.72 -14.08 -3.88
N THR A 158 15.96 -13.13 -3.34
CA THR A 158 16.15 -12.59 -1.99
C THR A 158 15.22 -13.20 -0.94
N ASN A 159 14.51 -14.29 -1.25
CA ASN A 159 13.59 -14.96 -0.32
C ASN A 159 12.51 -14.00 0.25
N TYR A 160 11.96 -13.15 -0.62
CA TYR A 160 10.86 -12.20 -0.36
C TYR A 160 11.18 -11.15 0.72
N LEU A 161 12.45 -10.74 0.82
CA LEU A 161 12.86 -9.64 1.70
C LEU A 161 12.20 -8.32 1.28
N LYS A 162 11.88 -7.49 2.28
CA LYS A 162 11.35 -6.14 2.06
C LYS A 162 12.46 -5.26 1.49
N ILE A 163 12.13 -4.52 0.43
CA ILE A 163 13.01 -3.50 -0.14
C ILE A 163 13.40 -2.48 0.94
N HIS A 164 14.70 -2.26 1.09
CA HIS A 164 15.34 -1.24 1.93
C HIS A 164 16.62 -0.76 1.22
N GLY A 165 17.25 0.32 1.67
CA GLY A 165 18.29 1.06 0.91
C GLY A 165 19.26 0.20 0.08
N LYS A 166 20.01 -0.71 0.71
CA LYS A 166 20.97 -1.59 0.00
C LYS A 166 20.31 -2.50 -1.04
N LEU A 167 19.14 -3.03 -0.72
CA LEU A 167 18.37 -3.89 -1.62
C LEU A 167 17.78 -3.11 -2.81
N VAL A 168 17.48 -1.82 -2.64
CA VAL A 168 17.09 -0.94 -3.74
C VAL A 168 18.22 -0.82 -4.75
N THR A 169 19.44 -0.54 -4.30
CA THR A 169 20.61 -0.44 -5.20
C THR A 169 20.81 -1.73 -5.98
N ASN A 170 20.80 -2.89 -5.30
CA ASN A 170 20.96 -4.19 -5.96
C ASN A 170 19.86 -4.46 -6.99
N PHE A 171 18.62 -4.09 -6.67
CA PHE A 171 17.50 -4.26 -7.57
C PHE A 171 17.57 -3.30 -8.77
N THR A 172 17.89 -2.03 -8.57
CA THR A 172 18.07 -1.05 -9.66
C THR A 172 19.20 -1.48 -10.60
N GLU A 173 20.31 -2.00 -10.06
CA GLU A 173 21.39 -2.59 -10.87
C GLU A 173 20.91 -3.80 -11.68
N LEU A 174 20.09 -4.68 -11.09
CA LEU A 174 19.50 -5.82 -11.78
C LEU A 174 18.59 -5.38 -12.92
N VAL A 175 17.77 -4.35 -12.71
CA VAL A 175 16.84 -3.81 -13.73
C VAL A 175 17.59 -3.15 -14.90
N ARG A 176 18.78 -2.58 -14.68
CA ARG A 176 19.58 -1.94 -15.74
C ARG A 176 20.49 -2.90 -16.52
N LYS A 177 20.84 -4.03 -15.91
CA LYS A 177 21.77 -5.02 -16.49
C LYS A 177 21.08 -6.25 -17.09
N GLY A 178 19.81 -6.48 -16.74
CA GLY A 178 18.99 -7.58 -17.27
C GLY A 178 18.29 -7.19 -18.56
#